data_AF-L9ZBV4-F1
#
_entry.id   AF-L9ZBV4-F1
#
_cell.length_a   1.000
_cell.length_b   1.000
_cell.length_c   1.000
_cell.angle_alpha   90.00
_cell.angle_beta   90.00
_cell.angle_gamma   90.00
#
_symmetry.space_group_name_H-M   'P 1'
#
loop_
_entity.id
_entity.type
_entity.pdbx_description
1 polymer ?
#
loop_
_entity_poly.entity_id
_entity_poly.type
_entity_poly.pdbx_seq_one_letter_code
_entity_poly.pdbx_strand_id
1 'polypeptide(L)'
;MFVPPVDSLFEGTDGRYVTDWQIERRLRAGVWTLCLRQRAPEKVLVETRNGALLLLAAIESSELPAGVEIRVADGRARVVDTRARTSVTAPHTPLADGERSGGTGHEG
;
A
#
# COMPACT_ATOMS: atom_id res chain seq x y z
N MET A 1 -24.11 -22.69 -2.94
CA MET A 1 -23.37 -21.74 -2.09
C MET A 1 -22.05 -21.47 -2.79
N PHE A 2 -21.85 -20.27 -3.32
CA PHE A 2 -20.61 -19.89 -4.01
C PHE A 2 -19.64 -19.44 -2.93
N VAL A 3 -18.63 -20.26 -2.62
CA VAL A 3 -17.54 -19.81 -1.75
C VAL A 3 -16.70 -18.89 -2.63
N PRO A 4 -16.62 -17.57 -2.34
CA PRO A 4 -15.78 -16.70 -3.13
C PRO A 4 -14.34 -17.25 -3.08
N PRO A 5 -13.57 -17.18 -4.18
CA PRO A 5 -12.18 -17.65 -4.23
C PRO A 5 -11.20 -16.79 -3.40
N VAL A 6 -11.73 -15.96 -2.51
CA VAL A 6 -11.01 -15.14 -1.53
C VAL A 6 -11.45 -15.69 -0.17
N ASP A 7 -10.57 -16.40 0.54
CA ASP A 7 -10.93 -16.90 1.86
C ASP A 7 -10.99 -15.73 2.86
N SER A 8 -10.11 -14.73 2.75
CA SER A 8 -10.15 -13.51 3.59
C SER A 8 -9.42 -12.31 2.96
N LEU A 9 -9.90 -11.10 3.29
CA LEU A 9 -9.30 -9.82 2.90
C LEU A 9 -8.81 -9.07 4.14
N PHE A 10 -7.67 -8.39 4.03
CA PHE A 10 -7.07 -7.66 5.13
C PHE A 10 -6.66 -6.25 4.72
N GLU A 11 -6.87 -5.29 5.62
CA GLU A 11 -6.28 -3.96 5.58
C GLU A 11 -5.02 -3.92 6.46
N GLY A 12 -3.94 -3.42 5.88
CA GLY A 12 -2.68 -3.17 6.57
C GLY A 12 -2.63 -1.78 7.16
N THR A 13 -1.88 -1.62 8.26
CA THR A 13 -1.56 -0.29 8.83
C THR A 13 -0.78 0.63 7.88
N ASP A 14 -0.27 0.10 6.77
CA ASP A 14 0.33 0.86 5.66
C ASP A 14 -0.70 1.36 4.63
N GLY A 15 -2.00 1.18 4.90
CA GLY A 15 -3.10 1.55 4.00
C GLY A 15 -3.23 0.64 2.78
N ARG A 16 -2.49 -0.48 2.73
CA ARG A 16 -2.58 -1.44 1.64
C ARG A 16 -3.49 -2.61 2.01
N TYR A 17 -4.05 -3.22 0.97
CA TYR A 17 -4.99 -4.32 1.11
C TYR A 17 -4.37 -5.60 0.54
N VAL A 18 -4.57 -6.72 1.23
CA VAL A 18 -4.02 -8.02 0.85
C VAL A 18 -5.02 -9.14 1.10
N THR A 19 -5.00 -10.16 0.24
CA THR A 19 -5.71 -11.42 0.52
C THR A 19 -4.87 -12.34 1.41
N ASP A 20 -5.52 -13.28 2.08
CA ASP A 20 -4.90 -14.42 2.74
C ASP A 20 -3.85 -15.12 1.85
N TRP A 21 -4.18 -15.38 0.58
CA TRP A 21 -3.24 -15.98 -0.38
C TRP A 21 -1.98 -15.14 -0.58
N GLN A 22 -2.13 -13.80 -0.62
CA GLN A 22 -0.99 -12.89 -0.74
C GLN A 22 -0.15 -12.87 0.54
N ILE A 23 -0.76 -13.01 1.73
CA ILE A 23 -0.05 -13.16 3.01
C ILE A 23 0.79 -14.44 2.97
N GLU A 24 0.15 -15.59 2.71
CA GLU A 24 0.84 -16.87 2.68
C GLU A 24 1.99 -16.91 1.67
N ARG A 25 1.77 -16.33 0.48
CA ARG A 25 2.81 -16.25 -0.55
C ARG A 25 4.02 -15.46 -0.05
N ARG A 26 3.83 -14.34 0.65
CA ARG A 26 4.94 -13.53 1.18
C ARG A 26 5.66 -14.21 2.33
N LEU A 27 4.94 -14.94 3.19
CA LEU A 27 5.51 -15.77 4.25
C LEU A 27 6.36 -16.91 3.65
N ARG A 28 5.82 -17.66 2.68
CA ARG A 28 6.56 -18.74 1.99
C ARG A 28 7.80 -18.23 1.25
N ALA A 29 7.75 -17.02 0.70
CA ALA A 29 8.87 -16.39 0.02
C ALA A 29 9.91 -15.77 0.98
N GLY A 30 9.68 -15.80 2.30
CA GLY A 30 10.55 -15.14 3.29
C GLY A 30 10.58 -13.61 3.18
N VAL A 31 9.61 -13.01 2.47
CA VAL A 31 9.50 -11.54 2.36
C VAL A 31 8.94 -10.97 3.65
N TRP A 32 8.08 -11.73 4.32
CA TRP A 32 7.49 -11.43 5.63
C TRP A 32 7.79 -12.56 6.61
N THR A 33 7.91 -12.21 7.89
CA THR A 33 8.00 -13.15 9.02
C THR A 33 6.73 -13.01 9.86
N LEU A 34 6.08 -14.13 10.18
CA LEU A 34 4.90 -14.12 11.05
C LEU A 34 5.31 -13.86 12.49
N CYS A 35 4.77 -12.81 13.11
CA CYS A 35 5.00 -12.49 14.52
C CYS A 35 3.86 -13.02 15.40
N LEU A 36 2.61 -12.72 15.02
CA LEU A 36 1.42 -13.09 15.80
C LEU A 36 0.21 -13.30 14.88
N ARG A 37 -0.67 -14.24 15.24
CA ARG A 37 -1.99 -14.40 14.62
C ARG A 37 -3.07 -14.51 15.69
N GLN A 38 -4.07 -13.64 15.60
CA GLN A 38 -5.29 -13.67 16.40
C GLN A 38 -6.45 -14.10 15.49
N ARG A 39 -7.37 -14.92 16.00
CA ARG A 39 -8.51 -15.45 15.20
C ARG A 39 -9.83 -14.69 15.38
N ALA A 40 -10.04 -14.00 16.50
CA ALA A 40 -11.30 -13.32 16.79
C ALA A 40 -11.06 -12.00 17.55
N PRO A 41 -11.17 -10.83 16.89
CA PRO A 41 -11.24 -10.65 15.43
C PRO A 41 -9.95 -11.13 14.75
N GLU A 42 -10.04 -11.52 13.47
CA GLU A 42 -8.87 -11.99 12.75
C GLU A 42 -7.88 -10.86 12.49
N LYS A 43 -6.66 -11.04 13.03
CA LYS A 43 -5.54 -10.11 12.88
C LYS A 43 -4.25 -10.87 12.70
N VAL A 44 -3.37 -10.38 11.84
CA VAL A 44 -2.05 -10.95 11.59
C VAL A 44 -1.01 -9.84 11.75
N LEU A 45 -0.05 -10.04 12.64
CA LEU A 45 1.12 -9.18 12.76
C LEU A 45 2.28 -9.86 12.04
N VAL A 46 2.88 -9.15 11.10
CA VAL A 46 4.08 -9.61 10.39
C VAL A 46 5.20 -8.59 10.50
N GLU A 47 6.43 -9.07 10.53
CA GLU A 47 7.61 -8.25 10.28
C GLU A 47 7.92 -8.33 8.79
N THR A 48 8.08 -7.17 8.14
CA THR A 48 8.43 -7.11 6.72
C THR A 48 9.94 -7.14 6.52
N ARG A 49 10.40 -7.39 5.28
CA ARG A 49 11.82 -7.46 4.95
C ARG A 49 12.68 -6.26 5.39
N ASN A 50 12.08 -5.07 5.56
CA ASN A 50 12.80 -3.88 6.03
C ASN A 50 12.82 -3.74 7.57
N GLY A 51 12.35 -4.75 8.32
CA GLY A 51 12.26 -4.74 9.78
C GLY A 51 11.03 -3.99 10.34
N ALA A 52 10.13 -3.49 9.49
CA ALA A 52 8.91 -2.83 9.95
C ALA A 52 7.84 -3.86 10.36
N LEU A 53 7.12 -3.56 11.44
CA LEU A 53 5.92 -4.30 11.83
C LEU A 53 4.70 -3.81 11.04
N LEU A 54 3.97 -4.74 10.45
CA LEU A 54 2.74 -4.51 9.71
C LEU A 54 1.61 -5.32 10.35
N LEU A 55 0.62 -4.62 10.89
CA LEU A 55 -0.60 -5.23 11.38
C LEU A 55 -1.62 -5.30 10.24
N LEU A 56 -2.16 -6.48 10.01
CA LEU A 56 -3.20 -6.79 9.04
C LEU A 56 -4.48 -7.12 9.81
N ALA A 57 -5.54 -6.36 9.59
CA ALA A 57 -6.86 -6.60 10.18
C ALA A 57 -7.82 -7.09 9.11
N ALA A 58 -8.57 -8.15 9.40
CA ALA A 58 -9.57 -8.65 8.47
C ALA A 58 -10.67 -7.60 8.24
N ILE A 59 -11.10 -7.46 6.99
CA ILE A 59 -12.17 -6.58 6.54
C ILE A 59 -13.09 -7.31 5.56
N GLU A 60 -14.32 -6.85 5.46
CA GLU A 60 -15.28 -7.29 4.44
C GLU A 60 -14.97 -6.64 3.08
N SER A 61 -15.28 -7.32 1.99
CA SER A 61 -15.06 -6.76 0.64
C SER A 61 -15.86 -5.48 0.38
N SER A 62 -16.97 -5.27 1.08
CA SER A 62 -17.77 -4.04 1.02
C SER A 62 -17.08 -2.82 1.64
N GLU A 63 -16.03 -3.03 2.44
CA GLU A 63 -15.22 -1.98 3.06
C GLU A 63 -14.08 -1.50 2.14
N LEU A 64 -13.85 -2.20 1.01
CA LEU A 64 -12.87 -1.76 0.03
C LEU A 64 -13.27 -0.39 -0.53
N PRO A 65 -12.38 0.60 -0.48
CA PRO A 65 -12.72 1.89 -1.04
C PRO A 65 -12.70 1.84 -2.58
N ALA A 66 -13.33 2.81 -3.24
CA ALA A 66 -13.36 2.86 -4.71
C ALA A 66 -11.95 2.81 -5.32
N GLY A 67 -11.77 2.05 -6.41
CA GLY A 67 -10.47 1.90 -7.07
C GLY A 67 -9.53 0.86 -6.45
N VAL A 68 -9.97 0.10 -5.44
CA VAL A 68 -9.30 -1.14 -5.01
C VAL A 68 -10.20 -2.31 -5.41
N GLU A 69 -9.66 -3.21 -6.22
CA GLU A 69 -10.37 -4.34 -6.82
C GLU A 69 -9.78 -5.67 -6.37
N ILE A 70 -10.61 -6.70 -6.24
CA ILE A 70 -10.15 -8.08 -6.14
C ILE A 70 -10.19 -8.68 -7.54
N ARG A 71 -9.05 -9.21 -8.01
CA ARG A 71 -8.97 -9.93 -9.28
C ARG A 71 -8.68 -11.40 -9.04
N VAL A 72 -9.46 -12.25 -9.68
CA VAL A 72 -9.29 -13.71 -9.65
C VAL A 72 -8.66 -14.15 -10.97
N ALA A 73 -7.49 -14.77 -10.91
CA ALA A 73 -6.82 -15.37 -12.06
C ALA A 73 -6.20 -16.69 -11.63
N ASP A 74 -6.34 -17.73 -12.44
CA ASP A 74 -5.80 -19.08 -12.18
C ASP A 74 -6.19 -19.64 -10.80
N GLY A 75 -7.43 -19.38 -10.37
CA GLY A 75 -7.95 -19.79 -9.07
C GLY A 75 -7.36 -19.04 -7.86
N ARG A 76 -6.72 -17.88 -8.09
CA ARG A 76 -6.07 -17.09 -7.04
C ARG A 76 -6.66 -15.69 -7.01
N ALA A 77 -7.06 -15.25 -5.83
CA ALA A 77 -7.51 -13.88 -5.62
C ALA A 77 -6.36 -12.96 -5.17
N ARG A 78 -6.21 -11.83 -5.85
CA ARG A 78 -5.25 -10.79 -5.50
C ARG A 78 -5.94 -9.43 -5.44
N VAL A 79 -5.54 -8.60 -4.50
CA VAL A 79 -5.95 -7.21 -4.49
C VAL A 79 -5.13 -6.41 -5.52
N VAL A 80 -5.81 -5.56 -6.28
CA VAL A 80 -5.24 -4.58 -7.21
C VAL A 80 -5.70 -3.19 -6.79
N ASP A 81 -4.76 -2.37 -6.33
CA ASP A 81 -5.00 -0.97 -6.06
C ASP A 81 -4.72 -0.14 -7.32
N THR A 82 -5.76 0.51 -7.86
CA THR A 82 -5.68 1.35 -9.05
C THR A 82 -5.60 2.85 -8.72
N ARG A 83 -5.74 3.25 -7.45
CA ARG A 83 -5.65 4.65 -7.02
C ARG A 83 -4.26 5.24 -7.23
N ALA A 84 -3.24 4.37 -7.17
CA ALA A 84 -1.84 4.74 -7.31
C ALA A 84 -1.44 5.28 -8.69
N ARG A 85 -2.32 5.25 -9.71
CA ARG A 85 -2.03 5.87 -11.02
C ARG A 85 -2.10 7.39 -11.04
N THR A 86 -2.44 8.04 -9.92
CA THR A 86 -2.62 9.50 -9.87
C THR A 86 -1.53 10.26 -9.12
N SER A 87 -0.53 9.59 -8.54
CA SER A 87 0.67 10.28 -8.07
C SER A 87 1.64 10.49 -9.24
N VAL A 88 1.25 11.35 -10.17
CA VAL A 88 2.25 12.08 -10.96
C VAL A 88 3.02 12.94 -9.96
N THR A 89 4.25 12.53 -9.67
CA THR A 89 5.28 13.45 -9.20
C THR A 89 5.25 14.65 -10.15
N ALA A 90 4.72 15.78 -9.68
CA ALA A 90 4.95 17.05 -10.34
C ALA A 90 6.47 17.20 -10.47
N PRO A 91 7.03 17.40 -11.67
CA PRO A 91 8.46 17.69 -11.78
C PRO A 91 8.73 18.94 -10.94
N HIS A 92 9.54 18.77 -9.90
CA HIS A 92 10.12 19.88 -9.18
C HIS A 92 10.98 20.64 -10.19
N THR A 93 10.46 21.72 -10.76
CA THR A 93 11.28 22.68 -11.48
C THR A 93 12.28 23.25 -10.47
N PRO A 94 13.60 23.07 -10.64
CA PRO A 94 14.55 23.79 -9.81
C PRO A 94 14.38 25.26 -10.16
N LEU A 95 14.04 26.09 -9.16
CA LEU A 95 14.11 27.53 -9.29
C LEU A 95 15.56 27.87 -9.60
N ALA A 96 15.83 28.22 -10.86
CA ALA A 96 17.14 28.60 -11.31
C ALA A 96 17.59 29.84 -10.53
N ASP A 97 18.70 29.71 -9.82
CA ASP A 97 19.52 30.81 -9.37
C ASP A 97 19.93 31.68 -10.57
N GLY A 98 19.64 32.98 -10.48
CA GLY A 98 20.06 34.00 -11.44
C GLY A 98 19.11 35.21 -11.32
N GLU A 99 19.54 36.44 -11.12
CA GLU A 99 20.85 37.04 -11.23
C GLU A 99 20.93 38.22 -10.25
N ARG A 100 22.07 38.31 -9.58
CA ARG A 100 22.56 39.55 -8.97
C ARG A 100 22.95 40.47 -10.12
N SER A 101 22.18 41.55 -10.34
CA SER A 101 22.63 42.64 -11.23
C SER A 101 22.40 43.98 -10.55
N GLY A 102 23.50 44.72 -10.39
CA GLY A 102 23.54 46.02 -9.74
C GLY A 102 23.15 47.17 -10.67
N GLY A 103 22.84 48.31 -10.05
CA GLY A 103 22.67 49.62 -10.68
C GLY A 103 22.43 50.63 -9.56
N THR A 104 23.50 51.28 -9.06
CA THR A 104 23.92 52.68 -9.36
C THR A 104 23.00 53.73 -8.74
N GLY A 105 23.59 54.63 -7.94
CA GLY A 105 22.91 55.58 -7.07
C GLY A 105 22.39 56.87 -7.73
N HIS A 106 22.18 57.87 -6.85
CA HIS A 106 21.74 59.27 -7.09
C HIS A 106 20.20 59.39 -7.29
N GLU A 107 19.35 60.25 -6.68
CA GLU A 107 19.34 61.52 -5.88
C GLU A 107 18.04 61.54 -5.03
N GLY A 108 17.83 62.35 -3.99
CA GLY A 108 18.52 63.55 -3.51
C GLY A 108 18.01 63.99 -2.14
#